data_AF-A0A961NZH2-F1
#
_entry.id   AF-A0A961NZH2-F1
#
_cell.length_a   1.000
_cell.length_b   1.000
_cell.length_c   1.000
_cell.angle_alpha   90.00
_cell.angle_beta   90.00
_cell.angle_gamma   90.00
#
_symmetry.space_group_name_H-M   'P 1'
#
loop_
_entity.id
_entity.type
_entity.pdbx_description
1 polymer ?
#
loop_
_entity_poly.entity_id
_entity_poly.type
_entity_poly.pdbx_seq_one_letter_code
_entity_poly.pdbx_strand_id
1 'polypeptide(L)' 'MPKELARQMEALIEQIDACDGDEKTQLAAELEDIATRLDAMGQEVPEAIRLKAREILDDAVEDRFDNMPV' A
#
# COMPACT_ATOMS: atom_id res chain seq x y z
N MET A 1 6.99 18.95 3.11
CA MET A 1 6.26 17.83 3.75
C MET A 1 5.25 17.17 2.80
N PRO A 2 4.09 17.75 2.44
CA PRO A 2 3.08 17.01 1.63
C PRO A 2 3.55 16.65 0.22
N LYS A 3 4.32 17.53 -0.45
CA LYS A 3 4.91 17.23 -1.77
C LYS A 3 5.89 16.06 -1.77
N GLU A 4 6.58 15.85 -0.65
CA GLU A 4 7.58 14.80 -0.52
C GLU A 4 6.91 13.45 -0.23
N LEU A 5 5.82 13.46 0.55
CA LEU A 5 4.95 12.30 0.75
C LEU A 5 4.22 11.91 -0.54
N ALA A 6 3.68 12.87 -1.30
CA ALA A 6 3.06 12.61 -2.59
C ALA A 6 4.04 11.94 -3.57
N ARG A 7 5.29 12.44 -3.63
CA ARG A 7 6.33 11.85 -4.49
C ARG A 7 6.76 10.46 -4.04
N GLN A 8 6.83 10.22 -2.72
CA GLN A 8 7.06 8.87 -2.18
C GLN A 8 5.91 7.93 -2.52
N MET A 9 4.67 8.41 -2.43
CA MET A 9 3.48 7.64 -2.79
C MET A 9 3.52 7.19 -4.26
N GLU A 10 3.87 8.09 -5.19
CA GLU A 10 4.07 7.74 -6.61
C GLU A 10 5.17 6.69 -6.79
N ALA A 11 6.32 6.87 -6.14
CA ALA A 11 7.43 5.93 -6.21
C ALA A 11 7.08 4.56 -5.62
N LEU A 12 6.26 4.50 -4.57
CA LEU A 12 5.79 3.25 -3.98
C LEU A 12 4.85 2.51 -4.92
N ILE A 13 3.97 3.21 -5.64
CA ILE A 13 3.09 2.58 -6.63
C ILE A 13 3.91 1.92 -7.72
N GLU A 14 4.92 2.62 -8.26
CA GLU A 14 5.81 2.05 -9.27
C GLU A 14 6.57 0.82 -8.75
N GLN A 15 7.04 0.85 -7.49
CA GLN A 15 7.69 -0.30 -6.88
C GLN A 15 6.72 -1.46 -6.64
N ILE A 16 5.49 -1.20 -6.20
CA ILE A 16 4.44 -2.21 -6.05
C ILE A 16 4.12 -2.91 -7.37
N ASP A 17 4.15 -2.18 -8.49
CA ASP A 17 3.97 -2.77 -9.82
C ASP A 17 5.20 -3.54 -10.31
N ALA A 18 6.38 -3.27 -9.75
CA ALA A 18 7.64 -3.92 -10.11
C ALA A 18 8.02 -5.11 -9.21
N CYS A 19 7.44 -5.19 -8.02
CA CYS A 19 7.72 -6.19 -6.99
C CYS A 19 6.52 -7.14 -6.80
N ASP A 20 6.80 -8.38 -6.39
CA ASP A 20 5.80 -9.41 -6.11
C ASP A 20 6.04 -10.09 -4.76
N GLY A 21 5.02 -10.78 -4.24
CA GLY A 21 5.09 -11.51 -2.97
C GLY A 21 5.23 -10.59 -1.74
N ASP A 22 5.98 -11.03 -0.73
CA ASP A 22 6.13 -10.31 0.55
C ASP A 22 6.60 -8.86 0.41
N GLU A 23 7.45 -8.57 -0.58
CA GLU A 23 7.97 -7.21 -0.81
C GLU A 23 6.85 -6.28 -1.29
N LYS A 24 5.97 -6.77 -2.16
CA LYS A 24 4.78 -6.04 -2.62
C LYS A 24 3.83 -5.72 -1.46
N THR A 25 3.63 -6.67 -0.55
CA THR A 25 2.82 -6.48 0.67
C THR A 25 3.42 -5.42 1.59
N GLN A 26 4.74 -5.44 1.80
CA GLN A 26 5.41 -4.42 2.61
C GLN A 26 5.29 -3.02 2.01
N LEU A 27 5.49 -2.90 0.69
CA LEU A 27 5.33 -1.64 -0.02
C LEU A 27 3.87 -1.14 0.01
N ALA A 28 2.89 -2.04 -0.07
CA ALA A 28 1.48 -1.70 0.06
C ALA A 28 1.11 -1.20 1.47
N ALA A 29 1.68 -1.79 2.53
CA ALA A 29 1.52 -1.29 3.89
C ALA A 29 2.11 0.12 4.06
N GLU A 30 3.30 0.37 3.49
CA GLU A 30 3.92 1.69 3.51
C GLU A 30 3.10 2.72 2.73
N LEU A 31 2.52 2.32 1.60
CA LEU A 31 1.62 3.14 0.80
C LEU A 31 0.35 3.54 1.58
N GLU A 32 -0.22 2.62 2.35
CA GLU A 32 -1.38 2.88 3.21
C GLU A 32 -1.04 3.86 4.36
N ASP A 33 0.13 3.72 5.00
CA ASP A 33 0.59 4.65 6.04
C ASP A 33 0.74 6.07 5.48
N ILE A 34 1.40 6.21 4.32
CA ILE A 34 1.58 7.51 3.67
C ILE A 34 0.24 8.12 3.27
N ALA A 35 -0.67 7.31 2.71
CA ALA A 35 -2.02 7.75 2.36
C ALA A 35 -2.78 8.26 3.59
N THR A 36 -2.70 7.55 4.72
CA THR A 36 -3.35 7.92 5.99
C THR A 36 -2.76 9.22 6.55
N ARG A 37 -1.43 9.39 6.47
CA ARG A 37 -0.75 10.60 6.93
C ARG A 37 -1.11 11.80 6.06
N LEU A 38 -1.18 11.62 4.74
CA LEU A 38 -1.64 12.66 3.81
C LEU A 38 -3.09 13.07 4.11
N ASP A 39 -3.97 12.11 4.35
CA ASP A 39 -5.36 12.36 4.74
C ASP A 39 -5.47 13.16 6.05
N ALA A 40 -4.71 12.75 7.07
CA ALA A 40 -4.66 13.44 8.36
C ALA A 40 -4.11 14.88 8.24
N MET A 41 -3.30 15.15 7.21
CA MET A 41 -2.81 16.49 6.86
C MET A 41 -3.81 17.29 5.99
N GLY A 42 -5.00 16.75 5.72
CA GLY A 42 -6.03 17.35 4.87
C GLY A 42 -5.64 17.37 3.39
N GLN A 43 -4.74 16.47 2.97
CA GLN A 43 -4.41 16.30 1.55
C GLN A 43 -5.36 15.27 0.93
N GLU A 44 -5.82 15.57 -0.27
CA GLU A 44 -6.65 14.62 -1.03
C GLU A 44 -5.77 13.48 -1.53
N VAL A 45 -6.07 12.26 -1.09
CA VAL A 45 -5.43 11.04 -1.57
C VAL A 45 -6.40 10.33 -2.50
N PRO A 46 -5.99 9.97 -3.72
CA PRO A 46 -6.84 9.22 -4.63
C PRO A 46 -7.34 7.92 -3.99
N GLU A 47 -8.65 7.68 -4.03
CA GLU A 47 -9.26 6.46 -3.50
C GLU A 47 -8.69 5.20 -4.16
N ALA A 48 -8.34 5.27 -5.45
CA ALA A 48 -7.68 4.19 -6.19
C ALA A 48 -6.37 3.71 -5.53
N ILE A 49 -5.61 4.61 -4.90
CA ILE A 49 -4.37 4.26 -4.20
C ILE A 49 -4.66 3.48 -2.93
N ARG A 50 -5.67 3.93 -2.16
CA ARG A 50 -6.09 3.22 -0.94
C ARG A 50 -6.66 1.85 -1.27
N LEU A 51 -7.45 1.75 -2.33
CA LEU A 51 -8.00 0.49 -2.79
C LEU A 51 -6.89 -0.47 -3.20
N LYS A 52 -5.93 -0.01 -4.01
CA LYS A 52 -4.80 -0.84 -4.45
C LYS A 52 -3.98 -1.38 -3.28
N ALA A 53 -3.62 -0.51 -2.33
CA ALA A 53 -2.87 -0.93 -1.14
C ALA A 53 -3.64 -1.98 -0.34
N ARG A 54 -4.94 -1.77 -0.15
CA ARG A 54 -5.81 -2.66 0.61
C ARG A 54 -6.01 -4.01 -0.08
N GLU A 55 -6.24 -4.05 -1.39
CA GLU A 55 -6.36 -5.29 -2.15
C GLU A 55 -5.10 -6.17 -2.00
N ILE A 56 -3.91 -5.57 -2.10
CA ILE A 56 -2.64 -6.30 -1.94
C ILE A 56 -2.48 -6.85 -0.50
N LEU A 57 -2.91 -6.08 0.49
CA LEU A 57 -2.84 -6.49 1.90
C LEU A 57 -3.87 -7.59 2.22
N ASP A 58 -5.08 -7.50 1.68
CA ASP A 58 -6.13 -8.51 1.82
C ASP A 58 -5.68 -9.84 1.14
N ASP A 59 -5.15 -9.78 -0.08
CA ASP A 59 -4.59 -10.95 -0.78
C ASP A 59 -3.48 -11.64 0.03
N ALA A 60 -2.57 -10.86 0.61
CA ALA A 60 -1.48 -11.38 1.44
C ALA A 60 -1.96 -12.02 2.75
N VAL A 61 -3.09 -11.56 3.28
CA VAL A 61 -3.74 -12.18 4.43
C VAL A 61 -4.38 -13.50 4.03
N GLU A 62 -5.08 -13.57 2.90
CA GLU A 62 -5.70 -14.81 2.39
C GLU A 62 -4.66 -15.91 2.14
N ASP A 63 -3.54 -15.59 1.46
CA ASP A 63 -2.43 -16.53 1.22
C ASP A 63 -1.83 -17.09 2.52
N ARG A 64 -1.83 -16.30 3.60
CA ARG A 64 -1.32 -16.72 4.90
C ARG A 64 -2.27 -17.67 5.64
N PHE A 65 -3.58 -17.57 5.40
CA PHE A 65 -4.57 -18.46 6.01
C PHE A 65 -4.71 -19.79 5.27
N ASP A 66 -4.50 -19.83 3.95
CA ASP A 66 -4.57 -21.06 3.15
C ASP A 66 -3.45 -22.07 3.47
N ASN A 67 -2.32 -21.60 4.03
CA ASN A 67 -1.17 -22.45 4.37
C ASN A 67 -1.17 -22.94 5.84
N MET A 68 -2.31 -22.85 6.54
CA MET A 68 -2.45 -23.38 7.90
C MET A 68 -2.86 -24.86 7.86
N PRO A 69 -2.01 -25.81 8.32
CA PRO A 69 -2.39 -27.22 8.34
C PRO A 69 -3.53 -27.41 9.34
N VAL A 70 -4.66 -27.95 8.86
CA VAL A 70 -5.81 -28.38 9.68
C VAL A 70 -5.47 -29.56 10.59
#